data_AF-A0A2G9RZL3-F1
#
_entry.id   AF-A0A2G9RZL3-F1
#
_cell.length_a   1.000
_cell.length_b   1.000
_cell.length_c   1.000
_cell.angle_alpha   90.00
_cell.angle_beta   90.00
_cell.angle_gamma   90.00
#
_symmetry.space_group_name_H-M   'P 1'
#
loop_
_entity.id
_entity.type
_entity.pdbx_description
1 polymer ?
#
loop_
_entity_poly.entity_id
_entity_poly.type
_entity_poly.pdbx_seq_one_letter_code
_entity_poly.pdbx_strand_id
1 'polypeptide(L)'
;MAAVVRINNAIRNGVAEETVQELMNPDAQLPEVFPFAEDLYQRELATLQQQSPEGNLTHPELSVAVEMLSSVALINRALDAGDVNTVGKQLTNPVTGLMDVEDENLQRYVDDLIKLKQQAREERNEFITWNDIQGCVTQVNNTVHEEHARILAIGLINEALDEGDAKKTLQALQLPAAKLEGVEPNVAQHYQDTLVRAKREKAQYPPPRSLQERRRGEPAAGDEGVGRRRTGGAEENTGARGEQEGLVKDTENTVLLVA
;
A
#
# COMPACT_ATOMS: atom_id res chain seq x y z
N MET A 1 3.55 -25.57 34.04
CA MET A 1 5.00 -25.49 33.73
C MET A 1 5.49 -26.62 32.83
N ALA A 2 5.14 -27.89 33.06
CA ALA A 2 5.60 -28.99 32.21
C ALA A 2 5.21 -28.83 30.71
N ALA A 3 4.00 -28.35 30.41
CA ALA A 3 3.54 -28.12 29.04
C ALA A 3 4.38 -27.07 28.29
N VAL A 4 4.70 -25.93 28.92
CA VAL A 4 5.55 -24.87 28.35
C VAL A 4 6.94 -25.39 27.99
N VAL A 5 7.51 -26.26 28.82
CA VAL A 5 8.81 -26.88 28.54
C VAL A 5 8.72 -27.81 27.32
N ARG A 6 7.65 -28.60 27.21
CA ARG A 6 7.44 -29.45 26.02
C ARG A 6 7.28 -28.64 24.75
N ILE A 7 6.47 -27.57 24.78
CA ILE A 7 6.29 -26.65 23.65
C ILE A 7 7.63 -26.06 23.22
N ASN A 8 8.41 -25.52 24.16
CA ASN A 8 9.72 -24.96 23.84
C ASN A 8 10.69 -26.00 23.23
N ASN A 9 10.61 -27.26 23.66
CA ASN A 9 11.40 -28.33 23.06
C ASN A 9 10.91 -28.71 21.66
N ALA A 10 9.59 -28.80 21.44
CA ALA A 10 9.00 -29.07 20.13
C ALA A 10 9.40 -27.98 19.11
N ILE A 11 9.32 -26.70 19.51
CA ILE A 11 9.76 -25.58 18.67
C ILE A 11 11.23 -25.74 18.25
N ARG A 12 12.10 -26.18 19.15
CA ARG A 12 13.54 -26.43 18.84
C ARG A 12 13.77 -27.63 17.95
N ASN A 13 12.94 -28.66 18.06
CA ASN A 13 13.03 -29.83 17.19
C ASN A 13 12.76 -29.47 15.73
N GLY A 14 12.01 -28.38 15.48
CA GLY A 14 11.79 -27.86 14.13
C GLY A 14 10.67 -28.57 13.37
N VAL A 15 9.97 -29.52 14.01
CA VAL A 15 8.89 -30.31 13.38
C VAL A 15 7.55 -29.61 13.60
N ALA A 16 6.95 -29.10 12.53
CA ALA A 16 5.73 -28.31 12.60
C ALA A 16 4.57 -29.05 13.27
N GLU A 17 4.36 -30.32 12.88
CA GLU A 17 3.34 -31.19 13.46
C GLU A 17 3.53 -31.38 14.97
N GLU A 18 4.76 -31.63 15.45
CA GLU A 18 5.03 -31.79 16.89
C GLU A 18 4.73 -30.51 17.67
N THR A 19 5.11 -29.36 17.11
CA THR A 19 4.86 -28.06 17.74
C THR A 19 3.38 -27.78 17.85
N VAL A 20 2.59 -27.97 16.79
CA VAL A 20 1.15 -27.72 16.85
C VAL A 20 0.45 -28.69 17.81
N GLN A 21 0.89 -29.95 17.89
CA GLN A 21 0.36 -30.93 18.84
C GLN A 21 0.57 -30.50 20.30
N GLU A 22 1.76 -30.00 20.65
CA GLU A 22 2.03 -29.51 22.01
C GLU A 22 1.31 -28.19 22.30
N LEU A 23 1.16 -27.30 21.31
CA LEU A 23 0.38 -26.06 21.46
C LEU A 23 -1.11 -26.34 21.74
N MET A 24 -1.68 -27.38 21.12
CA MET A 24 -3.07 -27.80 21.30
C MET A 24 -3.33 -28.55 22.60
N ASN A 25 -2.28 -28.87 23.37
CA ASN A 25 -2.42 -29.60 24.63
C ASN A 25 -3.22 -28.75 25.64
N PRO A 26 -4.37 -29.23 26.16
CA PRO A 26 -5.18 -28.47 27.11
C PRO A 26 -4.43 -28.06 28.38
N ASP A 27 -3.44 -28.85 28.80
CA ASP A 27 -2.59 -28.54 29.96
C ASP A 27 -1.71 -27.30 29.74
N ALA A 28 -1.53 -26.86 28.49
CA ALA A 28 -0.79 -25.66 28.15
C ALA A 28 -1.61 -24.38 28.42
N GLN A 29 -2.94 -24.47 28.49
CA GLN A 29 -3.84 -23.33 28.72
C GLN A 29 -3.59 -22.18 27.73
N LEU A 30 -3.30 -22.51 26.47
CA LEU A 30 -3.11 -21.54 25.40
C LEU A 30 -4.44 -21.23 24.70
N PRO A 31 -4.52 -20.11 23.96
CA PRO A 31 -5.66 -19.80 23.09
C PRO A 31 -5.91 -20.86 22.01
N GLU A 32 -6.98 -20.69 21.23
CA GLU A 32 -7.30 -21.59 20.13
C GLU A 32 -6.14 -21.65 19.11
N VAL A 33 -5.78 -22.87 18.72
CA VAL A 33 -4.70 -23.19 17.77
C VAL A 33 -5.30 -23.92 16.59
N PHE A 34 -4.84 -23.60 15.38
CA PHE A 34 -5.37 -24.18 14.14
C PHE A 34 -4.39 -25.13 13.46
N PRO A 35 -4.64 -26.46 13.43
CA PRO A 35 -3.69 -27.44 12.89
C PRO A 35 -3.21 -27.18 11.46
N PHE A 36 -4.08 -26.61 10.61
CA PHE A 36 -3.72 -26.34 9.22
C PHE A 36 -2.57 -25.33 9.07
N ALA A 37 -2.24 -24.56 10.11
CA ALA A 37 -1.20 -23.55 10.11
C ALA A 37 0.06 -23.99 10.87
N GLU A 38 0.31 -25.30 10.96
CA GLU A 38 1.46 -25.86 11.69
C GLU A 38 2.80 -25.24 11.28
N ASP A 39 3.05 -25.09 9.97
CA ASP A 39 4.27 -24.48 9.44
C ASP A 39 4.41 -23.00 9.85
N LEU A 40 3.29 -22.27 9.89
CA LEU A 40 3.28 -20.88 10.35
C LEU A 40 3.64 -20.79 11.83
N TYR A 41 2.97 -21.57 12.69
CA TYR A 41 3.28 -21.56 14.12
C TYR A 41 4.73 -21.93 14.39
N GLN A 42 5.22 -23.00 13.77
CA GLN A 42 6.59 -23.46 13.94
C GLN A 42 7.62 -22.40 13.54
N ARG A 43 7.47 -21.81 12.35
CA ARG A 43 8.43 -20.83 11.83
C ARG A 43 8.46 -19.56 12.68
N GLU A 44 7.29 -19.00 12.99
CA GLU A 44 7.20 -17.72 13.71
C GLU A 44 7.59 -17.89 15.19
N LEU A 45 7.15 -18.96 15.86
CA LEU A 45 7.55 -19.23 17.25
C LEU A 45 9.04 -19.55 17.36
N ALA A 46 9.63 -20.26 16.39
CA ALA A 46 11.08 -20.48 16.37
C ALA A 46 11.85 -19.16 16.22
N THR A 47 11.34 -18.23 15.40
CA THR A 47 11.93 -16.90 15.23
C THR A 47 11.88 -16.11 16.54
N LEU A 48 10.73 -16.10 17.22
CA LEU A 48 10.58 -15.47 18.54
C LEU A 48 11.51 -16.12 19.59
N GLN A 49 11.61 -17.45 19.58
CA GLN A 49 12.46 -18.19 20.51
C GLN A 49 13.95 -17.87 20.31
N GLN A 50 14.39 -17.67 19.05
CA GLN A 50 15.77 -17.26 18.74
C GLN A 50 16.09 -15.83 19.19
N GLN A 51 15.09 -14.95 19.22
CA GLN A 51 15.23 -13.57 19.69
C GLN A 51 15.15 -13.44 21.22
N SER A 52 14.62 -14.46 21.90
CA SER A 52 14.56 -14.51 23.36
C SER A 52 15.96 -14.68 23.98
N PRO A 53 16.36 -13.86 24.97
CA PRO A 53 17.66 -13.97 25.64
C PRO A 53 17.91 -15.34 26.26
N GLU A 54 16.85 -16.01 26.73
CA GLU A 54 16.92 -17.32 27.40
C GLU A 54 16.72 -18.48 26.43
N GLY A 55 16.53 -18.20 25.14
CA GLY A 55 16.22 -19.17 24.09
C GLY A 55 14.91 -19.93 24.38
N ASN A 56 14.03 -19.38 25.21
CA ASN A 56 12.75 -19.94 25.65
C ASN A 56 11.67 -18.87 25.60
N LEU A 57 10.44 -19.29 25.34
CA LEU A 57 9.24 -18.47 25.46
C LEU A 57 8.52 -18.84 26.77
N THR A 58 8.23 -17.83 27.57
CA THR A 58 7.42 -17.95 28.78
C THR A 58 5.94 -18.21 28.43
N HIS A 59 5.15 -18.64 29.40
CA HIS A 59 3.72 -18.88 29.17
C HIS A 59 2.96 -17.64 28.67
N PRO A 60 3.16 -16.43 29.25
CA PRO A 60 2.52 -15.22 28.73
C PRO A 60 2.94 -14.89 27.30
N GLU A 61 4.23 -15.01 26.97
CA GLU A 61 4.73 -14.79 25.60
C GLU A 61 4.12 -15.77 24.60
N LEU A 62 4.07 -17.06 24.96
CA LEU A 62 3.40 -18.08 24.14
C LEU A 62 1.91 -17.78 23.97
N SER A 63 1.23 -17.35 25.02
CA SER A 63 -0.20 -17.05 24.97
C SER A 63 -0.49 -15.93 23.98
N VAL A 64 0.24 -14.82 24.07
CA VAL A 64 0.10 -13.68 23.14
C VAL A 64 0.51 -14.07 21.73
N ALA A 65 1.66 -14.74 21.57
CA ALA A 65 2.15 -15.14 20.26
C ALA A 65 1.17 -16.08 19.54
N VAL A 66 0.63 -17.08 20.25
CA VAL A 66 -0.36 -17.99 19.69
C VAL A 66 -1.65 -17.26 19.31
N GLU A 67 -2.12 -16.32 20.13
CA GLU A 67 -3.32 -15.54 19.83
C GLU A 67 -3.16 -14.71 18.52
N MET A 68 -2.02 -14.03 18.39
CA MET A 68 -1.69 -13.25 17.19
C MET A 68 -1.50 -14.15 15.97
N LEU A 69 -0.77 -15.26 16.10
CA LEU A 69 -0.52 -16.19 14.99
C LEU A 69 -1.80 -16.92 14.54
N SER A 70 -2.70 -17.23 15.47
CA SER A 70 -4.02 -17.75 15.15
C SER A 70 -4.85 -16.76 14.34
N SER A 71 -4.75 -15.47 14.63
CA SER A 71 -5.38 -14.42 13.83
C SER A 71 -4.79 -14.36 12.41
N VAL A 72 -3.46 -14.48 12.26
CA VAL A 72 -2.77 -14.54 10.96
C VAL A 72 -3.14 -15.81 10.18
N ALA A 73 -3.30 -16.95 10.85
CA ALA A 73 -3.76 -18.19 10.23
C ALA A 73 -5.17 -18.03 9.65
N LEU A 74 -6.07 -17.37 10.39
CA LEU A 74 -7.43 -17.10 9.92
C LEU A 74 -7.45 -16.12 8.74
N ILE A 75 -6.59 -15.09 8.73
CA ILE A 75 -6.41 -14.18 7.58
C ILE A 75 -5.97 -14.96 6.35
N ASN A 76 -4.94 -15.81 6.48
CA ASN A 76 -4.45 -16.64 5.38
C ASN A 76 -5.57 -17.53 4.80
N ARG A 77 -6.32 -18.22 5.67
CA ARG A 77 -7.45 -19.05 5.24
C ARG A 77 -8.55 -18.25 4.55
N ALA A 78 -8.85 -17.05 5.03
CA ALA A 78 -9.85 -16.18 4.43
C ALA A 78 -9.40 -15.66 3.05
N LEU A 79 -8.11 -15.29 2.90
CA LEU A 79 -7.52 -14.93 1.60
C LEU A 79 -7.59 -16.11 0.62
N ASP A 80 -7.30 -17.33 1.07
CA ASP A 80 -7.37 -18.53 0.23
C ASP A 80 -8.80 -18.81 -0.25
N ALA A 81 -9.80 -18.50 0.58
CA ALA A 81 -11.22 -18.63 0.25
C ALA A 81 -11.79 -17.44 -0.54
N GLY A 82 -11.02 -16.36 -0.72
CA GLY A 82 -11.50 -15.11 -1.30
C GLY A 82 -12.53 -14.37 -0.42
N ASP A 83 -12.57 -14.65 0.88
CA ASP A 83 -13.51 -14.06 1.83
C ASP A 83 -12.99 -12.72 2.37
N VAL A 84 -13.18 -11.68 1.56
CA VAL A 84 -12.79 -10.28 1.85
C VAL A 84 -13.38 -9.77 3.16
N ASN A 85 -14.62 -10.18 3.51
CA ASN A 85 -15.28 -9.72 4.73
C ASN A 85 -14.60 -10.28 5.99
N THR A 86 -14.21 -11.55 5.95
CA THR A 86 -13.48 -12.17 7.07
C THR A 86 -12.07 -11.60 7.18
N VAL A 87 -11.37 -11.37 6.06
CA VAL A 87 -10.06 -10.68 6.09
C VAL A 87 -10.20 -9.32 6.76
N GLY A 88 -11.16 -8.51 6.31
CA GLY A 88 -11.38 -7.18 6.88
C GLY A 88 -11.63 -7.20 8.39
N LYS A 89 -12.52 -8.09 8.87
CA LYS A 89 -12.80 -8.26 10.31
C LYS A 89 -11.57 -8.65 11.12
N GLN A 90 -10.70 -9.49 10.58
CA GLN A 90 -9.48 -9.92 11.26
C GLN A 90 -8.42 -8.80 11.29
N LEU A 91 -8.32 -7.99 10.23
CA LEU A 91 -7.42 -6.84 10.21
C LEU A 91 -7.79 -5.80 11.26
N THR A 92 -9.08 -5.54 11.46
CA THR A 92 -9.56 -4.58 12.46
C THR A 92 -9.64 -5.18 13.88
N ASN A 93 -9.35 -6.47 14.06
CA ASN A 93 -9.41 -7.12 15.36
C ASN A 93 -8.19 -6.74 16.21
N PRO A 94 -8.36 -6.12 17.40
CA PRO A 94 -7.24 -5.73 18.25
C PRO A 94 -6.31 -6.90 18.63
N VAL A 95 -6.85 -8.12 18.66
CA VAL A 95 -6.10 -9.35 18.98
C VAL A 95 -5.02 -9.66 17.95
N THR A 96 -5.19 -9.25 16.69
CA THR A 96 -4.16 -9.41 15.65
C THR A 96 -2.92 -8.56 15.93
N GLY A 97 -3.05 -7.53 16.79
CA GLY A 97 -1.95 -6.67 17.21
C GLY A 97 -1.37 -5.78 16.10
N LEU A 98 -2.09 -5.63 14.98
CA LEU A 98 -1.67 -4.75 13.88
C LEU A 98 -1.75 -3.29 14.32
N MET A 99 -0.75 -2.52 13.91
CA MET A 99 -0.67 -1.09 14.16
C MET A 99 -1.20 -0.29 12.96
N ASP A 100 -1.81 0.85 13.26
CA ASP A 100 -2.27 1.85 12.29
C ASP A 100 -3.26 1.30 11.24
N VAL A 101 -4.12 0.34 11.61
CA VAL A 101 -5.20 -0.11 10.72
C VAL A 101 -6.28 0.98 10.65
N GLU A 102 -6.52 1.51 9.45
CA GLU A 102 -7.54 2.52 9.17
C GLU A 102 -8.72 1.90 8.42
N ASP A 103 -9.94 2.03 8.96
CA ASP A 103 -11.16 1.45 8.39
C ASP A 103 -11.43 1.94 6.96
N GLU A 104 -11.09 3.19 6.67
CA GLU A 104 -11.26 3.81 5.36
C GLU A 104 -10.39 3.16 4.26
N ASN A 105 -9.28 2.52 4.67
CA ASN A 105 -8.31 1.92 3.76
C ASN A 105 -8.48 0.39 3.64
N LEU A 106 -9.47 -0.20 4.32
CA LEU A 106 -9.63 -1.65 4.46
C LEU A 106 -9.68 -2.39 3.11
N GLN A 107 -10.41 -1.84 2.14
CA GLN A 107 -10.50 -2.45 0.81
C GLN A 107 -9.13 -2.51 0.12
N ARG A 108 -8.33 -1.44 0.23
CA ARG A 108 -6.99 -1.38 -0.35
C ARG A 108 -6.04 -2.37 0.32
N TYR A 109 -6.11 -2.51 1.65
CA TYR A 109 -5.35 -3.54 2.36
C TYR A 109 -5.69 -4.93 1.82
N VAL A 110 -6.98 -5.26 1.69
CA VAL A 110 -7.39 -6.58 1.22
C VAL A 110 -6.91 -6.83 -0.22
N ASP A 111 -7.08 -5.86 -1.12
CA ASP A 111 -6.64 -5.98 -2.51
C ASP A 111 -5.14 -6.24 -2.63
N ASP A 112 -4.32 -5.57 -1.80
CA ASP A 112 -2.87 -5.75 -1.81
C ASP A 112 -2.43 -7.04 -1.09
N LEU A 113 -3.11 -7.44 -0.01
CA LEU A 113 -2.89 -8.73 0.63
C LEU A 113 -3.21 -9.92 -0.29
N ILE A 114 -4.23 -9.80 -1.15
CA ILE A 114 -4.54 -10.81 -2.17
C ILE A 114 -3.37 -10.95 -3.16
N LYS A 115 -2.81 -9.83 -3.64
CA LYS A 115 -1.64 -9.85 -4.54
C LYS A 115 -0.41 -10.43 -3.85
N LEU A 116 -0.15 -10.01 -2.61
CA LEU A 116 0.95 -10.50 -1.79
C LEU A 116 0.85 -12.01 -1.54
N LYS A 117 -0.35 -12.51 -1.22
CA LYS A 117 -0.62 -13.94 -1.04
C LYS A 117 -0.42 -14.73 -2.34
N GLN A 118 -0.79 -14.15 -3.48
CA GLN A 118 -0.53 -14.76 -4.78
C GLN A 118 0.98 -14.86 -5.07
N GLN A 119 1.74 -13.81 -4.80
CA GLN A 119 3.20 -13.81 -4.94
C GLN A 119 3.87 -14.85 -4.02
N ALA A 120 3.44 -14.93 -2.76
CA ALA A 120 3.93 -15.95 -1.83
C ALA A 120 3.75 -17.37 -2.39
N ARG A 121 2.59 -17.66 -3.01
CA ARG A 121 2.34 -18.97 -3.65
C ARG A 121 3.26 -19.22 -4.85
N GLU A 122 3.55 -18.20 -5.65
CA GLU A 122 4.51 -18.31 -6.77
C GLU A 122 5.92 -18.67 -6.27
N GLU A 123 6.29 -18.18 -5.09
CA GLU A 123 7.54 -18.51 -4.39
C GLU A 123 7.48 -19.82 -3.58
N ARG A 124 6.37 -20.57 -3.67
CA ARG A 124 6.10 -21.80 -2.90
C ARG A 124 5.99 -21.60 -1.39
N ASN A 125 5.67 -20.38 -0.96
CA ASN A 125 5.31 -20.09 0.41
C ASN A 125 3.80 -20.23 0.58
N GLU A 126 3.38 -21.13 1.48
CA GLU A 126 1.95 -21.33 1.75
C GLU A 126 1.35 -20.18 2.56
N PHE A 127 2.11 -19.55 3.46
CA PHE A 127 1.61 -18.51 4.38
C PHE A 127 2.34 -17.19 4.21
N ILE A 128 1.57 -16.10 4.20
CA ILE A 128 2.10 -14.76 4.52
C ILE A 128 2.16 -14.60 6.04
N THR A 129 3.19 -13.92 6.53
CA THR A 129 3.47 -13.72 7.96
C THR A 129 2.77 -12.50 8.53
N TRP A 130 2.80 -12.35 9.86
CA TRP A 130 2.35 -11.12 10.51
C TRP A 130 3.11 -9.89 10.00
N ASN A 131 4.42 -10.00 9.81
CA ASN A 131 5.26 -8.91 9.30
C ASN A 131 4.87 -8.51 7.89
N ASP A 132 4.52 -9.47 7.02
CA ASP A 132 4.06 -9.16 5.66
C ASP A 132 2.73 -8.40 5.68
N ILE A 133 1.81 -8.79 6.58
CA ILE A 133 0.52 -8.11 6.75
C ILE A 133 0.71 -6.70 7.29
N GLN A 134 1.53 -6.52 8.34
CA GLN A 134 1.86 -5.21 8.88
C GLN A 134 2.54 -4.32 7.84
N GLY A 135 3.48 -4.88 7.07
CA GLY A 135 4.14 -4.18 5.97
C GLY A 135 3.16 -3.70 4.90
N CYS A 136 2.18 -4.54 4.53
CA CYS A 136 1.10 -4.17 3.62
C CYS A 136 0.26 -3.00 4.16
N VAL A 137 -0.16 -3.05 5.43
CA VAL A 137 -0.93 -1.95 6.07
C VAL A 137 -0.14 -0.65 6.06
N THR A 138 1.12 -0.69 6.52
CA THR A 138 2.01 0.48 6.54
C THR A 138 2.23 1.05 5.14
N GLN A 139 2.45 0.21 4.13
CA GLN A 139 2.65 0.65 2.75
C GLN A 139 1.40 1.33 2.17
N VAL A 140 0.22 0.75 2.39
CA VAL A 140 -1.03 1.33 1.91
C VAL A 140 -1.30 2.68 2.58
N ASN A 141 -1.10 2.80 3.90
CA ASN A 141 -1.27 4.08 4.60
C ASN A 141 -0.32 5.14 4.08
N ASN A 142 0.96 4.80 3.92
CA ASN A 142 1.94 5.73 3.36
C ASN A 142 1.51 6.20 1.96
N THR A 143 1.04 5.27 1.12
CA THR A 143 0.55 5.59 -0.23
C THR A 143 -0.65 6.55 -0.18
N VAL A 144 -1.63 6.27 0.69
CA VAL A 144 -2.83 7.11 0.87
C VAL A 144 -2.45 8.50 1.40
N HIS A 145 -1.56 8.59 2.39
CA HIS A 145 -1.06 9.87 2.89
C HIS A 145 -0.30 10.66 1.82
N GLU A 146 0.52 10.00 1.00
CA GLU A 146 1.19 10.64 -0.13
C GLU A 146 0.20 11.17 -1.18
N GLU A 147 -0.84 10.40 -1.49
CA GLU A 147 -1.92 10.81 -2.39
C GLU A 147 -2.65 12.05 -1.85
N HIS A 148 -3.02 12.04 -0.56
CA HIS A 148 -3.67 13.19 0.09
C HIS A 148 -2.77 14.42 0.13
N ALA A 149 -1.50 14.27 0.52
CA ALA A 149 -0.54 15.36 0.55
C ALA A 149 -0.35 15.98 -0.84
N ARG A 150 -0.33 15.14 -1.89
CA ARG A 150 -0.26 15.62 -3.28
C ARG A 150 -1.48 16.43 -3.67
N ILE A 151 -2.69 15.97 -3.32
CA ILE A 151 -3.93 16.71 -3.60
C ILE A 151 -3.90 18.09 -2.93
N LEU A 152 -3.46 18.17 -1.67
CA LEU A 152 -3.32 19.44 -0.95
C LEU A 152 -2.28 20.36 -1.60
N ALA A 153 -1.12 19.84 -2.01
CA ALA A 153 -0.11 20.62 -2.70
C ALA A 153 -0.62 21.20 -4.02
N ILE A 154 -1.36 20.40 -4.80
CA ILE A 154 -2.03 20.85 -6.04
C ILE A 154 -3.04 21.98 -5.73
N GLY A 155 -3.82 21.83 -4.65
CA GLY A 155 -4.75 22.86 -4.19
C GLY A 155 -4.05 24.19 -3.92
N LEU A 156 -2.95 24.16 -3.16
CA LEU A 156 -2.16 25.35 -2.83
C LEU A 156 -1.53 26.00 -4.06
N ILE A 157 -1.04 25.20 -5.02
CA ILE A 157 -0.53 25.72 -6.30
C ILE A 157 -1.67 26.46 -7.03
N ASN A 158 -2.84 25.84 -7.14
CA ASN A 158 -3.97 26.45 -7.84
C ASN A 158 -4.45 27.75 -7.18
N GLU A 159 -4.50 27.80 -5.85
CA GLU A 159 -4.86 28.99 -5.08
C GLU A 159 -3.84 30.11 -5.32
N ALA A 160 -2.54 29.82 -5.19
CA ALA A 160 -1.49 30.81 -5.42
C ALA A 160 -1.49 31.35 -6.87
N LEU A 161 -1.80 30.50 -7.85
CA LEU A 161 -1.97 30.92 -9.24
C LEU A 161 -3.15 31.89 -9.42
N ASP A 162 -4.28 31.61 -8.77
CA ASP A 162 -5.49 32.45 -8.84
C ASP A 162 -5.29 33.80 -8.14
N GLU A 163 -4.52 33.83 -7.05
CA GLU A 163 -4.15 35.07 -6.35
C GLU A 163 -3.18 35.95 -7.15
N GLY A 164 -2.45 35.38 -8.13
CA GLY A 164 -1.45 36.12 -8.89
C GLY A 164 -0.11 36.31 -8.17
N ASP A 165 0.12 35.63 -7.05
CA ASP A 165 1.31 35.81 -6.21
C ASP A 165 2.42 34.83 -6.60
N ALA A 166 3.40 35.32 -7.37
CA ALA A 166 4.52 34.51 -7.84
C ALA A 166 5.38 33.92 -6.71
N LYS A 167 5.44 34.56 -5.54
CA LYS A 167 6.20 34.04 -4.40
C LYS A 167 5.47 32.87 -3.75
N LYS A 168 4.14 33.00 -3.56
CA LYS A 168 3.32 31.88 -3.06
C LYS A 168 3.32 30.71 -4.03
N THR A 169 3.25 30.97 -5.33
CA THR A 169 3.33 29.92 -6.36
C THR A 169 4.64 29.19 -6.30
N LEU A 170 5.77 29.89 -6.20
CA LEU A 170 7.08 29.26 -6.00
C LEU A 170 7.08 28.37 -4.74
N GLN A 171 6.58 28.87 -3.60
CA GLN A 171 6.52 28.08 -2.36
C GLN A 171 5.68 26.81 -2.50
N ALA A 172 4.53 26.92 -3.14
CA ALA A 172 3.64 25.78 -3.38
C ALA A 172 4.27 24.75 -4.34
N LEU A 173 4.99 25.20 -5.38
CA LEU A 173 5.74 24.34 -6.30
C LEU A 173 6.91 23.62 -5.61
N GLN A 174 7.52 24.25 -4.58
CA GLN A 174 8.61 23.67 -3.81
C GLN A 174 8.16 22.70 -2.71
N LEU A 175 6.85 22.49 -2.52
CA LEU A 175 6.37 21.49 -1.57
C LEU A 175 6.84 20.09 -2.01
N PRO A 176 7.44 19.28 -1.10
CA PRO A 176 7.86 17.92 -1.44
C PRO A 176 6.72 17.06 -2.01
N ALA A 177 5.50 17.28 -1.50
CA ALA A 177 4.30 16.59 -1.95
C ALA A 177 3.89 16.93 -3.39
N ALA A 178 4.37 18.04 -3.97
CA ALA A 178 4.19 18.35 -5.38
C ALA A 178 5.00 17.43 -6.30
N LYS A 179 6.01 16.72 -5.75
CA LYS A 179 6.93 15.83 -6.48
C LYS A 179 7.57 16.48 -7.71
N LEU A 180 7.88 17.78 -7.61
CA LEU A 180 8.59 18.54 -8.64
C LEU A 180 10.07 18.64 -8.28
N GLU A 181 10.92 18.30 -9.22
CA GLU A 181 12.37 18.49 -9.10
C GLU A 181 12.79 19.80 -9.78
N GLY A 182 13.94 20.35 -9.44
CA GLY A 182 14.52 21.49 -10.17
C GLY A 182 13.75 22.83 -10.09
N VAL A 183 12.93 23.04 -9.07
CA VAL A 183 12.18 24.30 -8.89
C VAL A 183 13.10 25.42 -8.39
N GLU A 184 13.44 26.35 -9.29
CA GLU A 184 14.41 27.42 -9.06
C GLU A 184 13.77 28.74 -8.58
N PRO A 185 14.22 29.34 -7.45
CA PRO A 185 13.64 30.58 -6.94
C PRO A 185 13.75 31.79 -7.87
N ASN A 186 14.81 31.84 -8.67
CA ASN A 186 15.21 32.92 -9.56
C ASN A 186 14.26 33.13 -10.74
N VAL A 187 13.34 32.20 -11.01
CA VAL A 187 12.36 32.26 -12.11
C VAL A 187 10.91 32.23 -11.62
N ALA A 188 10.65 32.59 -10.36
CA ALA A 188 9.32 32.57 -9.75
C ALA A 188 8.21 33.26 -10.58
N GLN A 189 8.48 34.47 -11.08
CA GLN A 189 7.51 35.20 -11.91
C GLN A 189 7.22 34.48 -13.23
N HIS A 190 8.23 33.82 -13.81
CA HIS A 190 8.05 33.05 -15.02
C HIS A 190 7.17 31.81 -14.79
N TYR A 191 7.34 31.12 -13.65
CA TYR A 191 6.43 30.03 -13.25
C TYR A 191 5.00 30.53 -13.14
N GLN A 192 4.76 31.65 -12.43
CA GLN A 192 3.44 32.26 -12.28
C GLN A 192 2.78 32.54 -13.64
N ASP A 193 3.47 33.29 -14.50
CA ASP A 193 2.92 33.73 -15.77
C ASP A 193 2.62 32.55 -16.71
N THR A 194 3.51 31.56 -16.73
CA THR A 194 3.39 30.37 -17.59
C THR A 194 2.26 29.45 -17.12
N LEU A 195 2.20 29.16 -15.82
CA LEU A 195 1.17 28.27 -15.26
C LEU A 195 -0.22 28.90 -15.30
N VAL A 196 -0.36 30.21 -15.10
CA VAL A 196 -1.65 30.90 -15.28
C VAL A 196 -2.13 30.84 -16.72
N ARG A 197 -1.23 31.00 -17.70
CA ARG A 197 -1.57 30.85 -19.13
C ARG A 197 -2.03 29.42 -19.44
N ALA A 198 -1.25 28.43 -19.01
CA ALA A 198 -1.61 27.01 -19.19
C ALA A 198 -2.96 26.67 -18.56
N LYS A 199 -3.24 27.17 -17.34
CA LYS A 199 -4.53 26.99 -16.65
C LYS A 199 -5.70 27.57 -17.47
N ARG A 200 -5.53 28.76 -18.06
CA ARG A 200 -6.56 29.41 -18.90
C ARG A 200 -6.80 28.66 -20.21
N GLU A 201 -5.75 28.20 -20.86
CA GLU A 201 -5.85 27.44 -22.12
C GLU A 201 -6.60 26.12 -21.91
N LYS A 202 -6.30 25.41 -20.82
CA LYS A 202 -7.00 24.18 -20.44
C LYS A 202 -8.49 24.40 -20.14
N ALA A 203 -8.85 25.54 -19.55
CA ALA A 203 -10.25 25.90 -19.31
C ALA A 203 -11.04 26.17 -20.61
N GLN A 204 -10.37 26.59 -21.69
CA GLN A 204 -11.00 26.85 -22.99
C GLN A 204 -11.21 25.58 -23.83
N TYR A 205 -10.39 24.55 -23.62
CA TYR A 205 -10.48 23.25 -24.30
C TYR A 205 -10.62 22.11 -23.28
N PRO A 206 -11.78 21.99 -22.59
CA PRO A 206 -11.99 20.89 -21.68
C PRO A 206 -11.94 19.54 -22.42
N PRO A 207 -11.50 18.46 -21.74
CA PRO A 207 -11.40 17.14 -22.36
C PRO A 207 -12.75 16.67 -22.92
N PRO A 208 -12.78 15.88 -24.00
CA PRO A 208 -14.02 15.39 -24.62
C PRO A 208 -14.91 14.65 -23.61
N ARG A 209 -16.24 14.72 -23.81
CA ARG A 209 -17.26 14.18 -22.88
C ARG A 209 -17.01 12.73 -22.44
N SER A 210 -16.47 11.88 -23.32
CA SER A 210 -16.12 10.49 -23.01
C SER A 210 -15.07 10.32 -21.89
N LEU A 211 -14.16 11.29 -21.71
CA LEU A 211 -13.19 11.33 -20.60
C LEU A 211 -13.76 11.99 -19.34
N GLN A 212 -14.84 12.76 -19.47
CA GLN A 212 -15.58 13.33 -18.34
C GLN A 212 -16.56 12.29 -17.75
N GLU A 213 -17.19 11.48 -18.59
CA GLU A 213 -18.11 10.40 -18.20
C GLU A 213 -17.37 9.24 -17.52
N ARG A 214 -16.16 8.88 -17.99
CA ARG A 214 -15.28 7.92 -17.28
C ARG A 214 -14.87 8.40 -15.88
N ARG A 215 -14.75 9.71 -15.68
CA ARG A 215 -14.50 10.31 -14.35
C ARG A 215 -15.73 10.32 -13.45
N ARG A 216 -16.93 10.21 -14.03
CA ARG A 216 -18.21 10.18 -13.30
C ARG A 216 -18.73 8.79 -12.98
N GLY A 217 -18.10 7.72 -13.47
CA GLY A 217 -18.48 6.34 -13.16
C GLY A 217 -19.76 5.86 -13.85
N GLU A 218 -20.19 6.48 -14.94
CA GLU A 218 -21.35 5.99 -15.72
C GLU A 218 -20.88 5.01 -16.81
N PRO A 219 -21.52 3.83 -16.97
CA PRO A 219 -21.12 2.86 -17.98
C PRO A 219 -21.55 3.36 -19.37
N ALA A 220 -20.58 3.70 -20.21
CA ALA A 220 -20.83 4.01 -21.61
C ALA A 220 -21.31 2.75 -22.34
N ALA A 221 -22.55 2.78 -22.82
CA ALA A 221 -23.10 1.83 -23.76
C ALA A 221 -22.23 1.78 -25.03
N GLY A 222 -22.00 0.56 -25.53
CA GLY A 222 -20.97 0.26 -26.51
C GLY A 222 -21.20 0.85 -27.90
N ASP A 223 -20.12 0.88 -28.68
CA ASP A 223 -20.17 0.54 -30.11
C ASP A 223 -18.77 0.15 -30.61
N GLU A 224 -18.73 -0.86 -31.47
CA GLU A 224 -17.54 -1.45 -32.10
C GLU A 224 -17.13 -0.61 -33.33
N GLY A 225 -15.82 -0.54 -33.65
CA GLY A 225 -15.38 0.19 -34.85
C GLY A 225 -13.91 0.11 -35.20
N VAL A 226 -13.56 -0.92 -35.97
CA VAL A 226 -12.32 -1.22 -36.72
C VAL A 226 -11.65 -0.02 -37.43
N GLY A 227 -10.30 0.07 -37.47
CA GLY A 227 -9.62 0.98 -38.43
C GLY A 227 -8.08 1.15 -38.42
N ARG A 228 -7.35 0.15 -38.93
CA ARG A 228 -6.01 0.11 -39.58
C ARG A 228 -5.07 1.36 -39.72
N ARG A 229 -3.78 1.07 -39.44
CA ARG A 229 -2.50 1.30 -40.19
C ARG A 229 -1.80 2.69 -40.28
N ARG A 230 -0.52 2.68 -39.79
CA ARG A 230 0.81 3.01 -40.42
C ARG A 230 0.96 4.44 -41.00
N THR A 231 2.07 5.20 -40.97
CA THR A 231 3.55 5.06 -40.88
C THR A 231 4.09 6.44 -40.40
N GLY A 232 5.13 6.58 -39.58
CA GLY A 232 6.54 6.64 -40.00
C GLY A 232 7.09 8.07 -40.08
N GLY A 233 8.25 8.34 -39.45
CA GLY A 233 9.19 9.37 -39.91
C GLY A 233 9.66 10.44 -38.91
N ALA A 234 10.94 10.32 -38.55
CA ALA A 234 11.92 11.37 -38.24
C ALA A 234 11.79 12.17 -36.92
N GLU A 235 12.71 11.90 -35.98
CA GLU A 235 13.12 12.87 -34.97
C GLU A 235 14.62 13.14 -35.11
N GLU A 236 14.92 14.36 -35.52
CA GLU A 236 16.23 14.99 -35.43
C GLU A 236 16.44 15.53 -34.01
N ASN A 237 17.68 15.37 -33.58
CA ASN A 237 18.35 15.80 -32.36
C ASN A 237 18.25 17.31 -32.07
N THR A 238 17.79 17.69 -30.86
CA THR A 238 18.25 18.91 -30.18
C THR A 238 18.32 18.69 -28.67
N GLY A 239 19.54 18.40 -28.19
CA GLY A 239 19.89 18.49 -26.77
C GLY A 239 19.79 19.92 -26.24
N ALA A 240 19.58 20.03 -24.93
CA ALA A 240 19.53 21.26 -24.11
C ALA A 240 18.16 21.98 -23.94
N ARG A 241 17.03 21.32 -24.23
CA ARG A 241 15.67 21.80 -23.86
C ARG A 241 14.90 20.82 -22.93
N GLY A 242 15.50 19.66 -22.66
CA GLY A 242 14.82 18.52 -22.03
C GLY A 242 14.55 18.66 -20.53
N GLU A 243 15.28 19.52 -19.81
CA GLU A 243 15.14 19.61 -18.34
C GLU A 243 14.00 20.55 -17.90
N GLN A 244 13.69 21.58 -18.69
CA GLN A 244 12.56 22.48 -18.41
C GLN A 244 11.22 21.97 -18.99
N GLU A 245 11.24 21.23 -20.10
CA GLU A 245 10.03 20.58 -20.64
C GLU A 245 9.58 19.39 -19.79
N GLY A 246 10.49 18.73 -19.05
CA GLY A 246 10.15 17.69 -18.09
C GLY A 246 9.29 18.22 -16.94
N LEU A 247 9.70 19.33 -16.33
CA LEU A 247 8.92 20.01 -15.28
C LEU A 247 7.53 20.42 -15.75
N VAL A 248 7.41 20.94 -16.98
CA VAL A 248 6.12 21.37 -17.54
C VAL A 248 5.21 20.17 -17.79
N LYS A 249 5.73 19.05 -18.29
CA LYS A 249 4.95 17.82 -18.48
C LYS A 249 4.54 17.19 -17.14
N ASP A 250 5.42 17.20 -16.15
CA ASP A 250 5.14 16.68 -14.81
C ASP A 250 4.16 17.58 -14.03
N THR A 251 4.21 18.91 -14.23
CA THR A 251 3.18 19.83 -13.70
C THR A 251 1.88 19.75 -14.49
N GLU A 252 1.89 19.59 -15.81
CA GLU A 252 0.68 19.36 -16.62
C GLU A 252 -0.09 18.12 -16.16
N ASN A 253 0.64 17.07 -15.78
CA ASN A 253 0.07 15.85 -15.23
C ASN A 253 -0.35 16.00 -13.75
N THR A 254 0.30 16.88 -12.99
CA THR A 254 -0.02 17.17 -11.58
C THR A 254 -1.23 18.11 -11.44
N VAL A 255 -1.48 19.00 -12.41
CA VAL A 255 -2.68 19.85 -12.50
C VAL A 255 -3.91 19.07 -13.03
N LEU A 256 -3.82 17.75 -13.21
CA LEU A 256 -4.95 16.92 -13.70
C LEU A 256 -5.96 16.47 -12.63
N LEU A 257 -5.73 16.69 -11.34
CA LEU A 257 -6.57 16.05 -10.31
C LEU A 257 -7.66 16.91 -9.64
N VAL A 258 -7.81 18.20 -9.92
CA VAL A 258 -8.84 19.02 -9.22
C VAL A 258 -9.58 20.03 -10.13
N ALA A 259 -10.04 19.58 -11.31
CA ALA A 259 -11.06 20.29 -12.07
C ALA A 259 -12.07 19.31 -12.67
#